data_AF-A0A836W0S9-F1
#
_entry.id   AF-A0A836W0S9-F1
#
_cell.length_a   1.000
_cell.length_b   1.000
_cell.length_c   1.000
_cell.angle_alpha   90.00
_cell.angle_beta   90.00
_cell.angle_gamma   90.00
#
_symmetry.space_group_name_H-M   'P 1'
#
loop_
_entity.id
_entity.type
_entity.pdbx_description
1 polymer ?
#
loop_
_entity_poly.entity_id
_entity_poly.type
_entity_poly.pdbx_seq_one_letter_code
_entity_poly.pdbx_strand_id
1 'polypeptide(L)'
;MVKVGISSSHSINNIIDRFVSEVSLGSSVDWFLIKLSSAIDELEELSRSSKDSMRSYLKAFLGDERVKRCLARFSCYLEEVEHAIVSDPRFRSLRPYLNDIVEAIKSVPCIDRETTYIRNERLSHVHKYTVPRSLTDVLRSFIRPWFRTRKVTELVIEGTHRFEKLTADILYIVLALAVMLFILNTLSMLMG
;
A
#
# COMPACT_ATOMS: atom_id res chain seq x y z
N MET A 1 -12.60 -1.59 -36.70
CA MET A 1 -13.26 -1.86 -35.40
C MET A 1 -12.44 -2.86 -34.59
N VAL A 2 -11.30 -2.47 -34.00
CA VAL A 2 -10.57 -3.27 -32.99
C VAL A 2 -9.74 -2.28 -32.17
N LYS A 3 -10.23 -1.83 -31.00
CA LYS A 3 -9.39 -1.09 -30.04
C LYS A 3 -9.92 -1.00 -28.61
N VAL A 4 -11.15 -1.46 -28.34
CA VAL A 4 -11.77 -1.31 -27.02
C VAL A 4 -11.28 -2.37 -26.02
N GLY A 5 -11.00 -3.61 -26.46
CA GLY A 5 -10.62 -4.71 -25.54
C GLY A 5 -9.16 -4.70 -25.02
N ILE A 6 -8.24 -4.04 -25.72
CA ILE A 6 -6.82 -3.98 -25.32
C ILE A 6 -6.63 -2.94 -24.19
N SER A 7 -7.42 -1.86 -24.22
CA SER A 7 -7.32 -0.78 -23.24
C SER A 7 -7.80 -1.22 -21.85
N SER A 8 -8.92 -1.93 -21.75
CA SER A 8 -9.46 -2.39 -20.46
C SER A 8 -8.57 -3.45 -19.80
N SER A 9 -8.04 -4.38 -20.59
CA SER A 9 -7.11 -5.42 -20.13
C SER A 9 -5.80 -4.84 -19.59
N HIS A 10 -5.30 -3.75 -20.18
CA HIS A 10 -4.11 -3.07 -19.68
C HIS A 10 -4.41 -2.30 -18.38
N SER A 11 -5.56 -1.62 -18.31
CA SER A 11 -5.97 -0.87 -17.12
C SER A 11 -6.17 -1.76 -15.89
N ILE A 12 -6.82 -2.92 -16.04
CA ILE A 12 -6.99 -3.84 -14.91
C ILE A 12 -5.65 -4.39 -14.40
N ASN A 13 -4.71 -4.69 -15.30
CA ASN A 13 -3.38 -5.15 -14.90
C ASN A 13 -2.62 -4.09 -14.10
N ASN A 14 -2.75 -2.81 -14.47
CA ASN A 14 -2.14 -1.71 -13.70
C ASN A 14 -2.72 -1.61 -12.28
N ILE A 15 -4.04 -1.82 -12.13
CA ILE A 15 -4.68 -1.86 -10.80
C ILE A 15 -4.17 -3.04 -9.99
N ILE A 16 -4.06 -4.22 -10.60
CA ILE A 16 -3.51 -5.42 -9.95
C ILE A 16 -2.07 -5.19 -9.49
N ASP A 17 -1.20 -4.69 -10.36
CA ASP A 17 0.21 -4.46 -10.04
C ASP A 17 0.37 -3.45 -8.89
N ARG A 18 -0.42 -2.37 -8.91
CA ARG A 18 -0.41 -1.39 -7.82
C ARG A 18 -0.92 -2.01 -6.52
N PHE A 19 -2.04 -2.73 -6.55
CA PHE A 19 -2.60 -3.39 -5.38
C PHE A 19 -1.60 -4.37 -4.75
N VAL A 20 -1.01 -5.25 -5.56
CA VAL A 20 -0.03 -6.25 -5.10
C VAL A 20 1.19 -5.57 -4.47
N SER A 21 1.70 -4.52 -5.11
CA SER A 21 2.81 -3.72 -4.58
C SER A 21 2.46 -3.09 -3.23
N GLU A 22 1.32 -2.41 -3.13
CA GLU A 22 0.93 -1.69 -1.92
C GLU A 22 0.57 -2.62 -0.76
N VAL A 23 -0.09 -3.75 -1.02
CA VAL A 23 -0.42 -4.75 0.01
C VAL A 23 0.83 -5.49 0.50
N SER A 24 1.89 -5.58 -0.31
CA SER A 24 3.16 -6.15 0.13
C SER A 24 3.83 -5.33 1.24
N LEU A 25 3.57 -4.02 1.29
CA LEU A 25 4.17 -3.09 2.26
C LEU A 25 3.54 -3.16 3.65
N GLY A 26 2.30 -3.63 3.74
CA GLY A 26 1.55 -3.72 4.99
C GLY A 26 1.19 -5.15 5.38
N SER A 27 0.79 -5.33 6.63
CA SER A 27 0.36 -6.64 7.15
C SER A 27 -0.92 -6.61 7.97
N SER A 28 -1.47 -5.45 8.30
CA SER A 28 -2.73 -5.36 9.04
C SER A 28 -3.93 -5.57 8.12
N VAL A 29 -5.02 -6.10 8.70
CA VAL A 29 -6.33 -6.20 8.03
C VAL A 29 -6.81 -4.83 7.57
N ASP A 30 -6.69 -3.80 8.42
CA ASP A 30 -7.07 -2.42 8.08
C ASP A 30 -6.33 -1.90 6.84
N TRP A 31 -5.00 -2.06 6.77
CA TRP A 31 -4.21 -1.66 5.60
C TRP A 31 -4.69 -2.37 4.34
N PHE A 32 -4.87 -3.68 4.42
CA PHE A 32 -5.37 -4.49 3.32
C PHE A 32 -6.73 -4.00 2.82
N LEU A 33 -7.67 -3.73 3.73
CA LEU A 33 -9.01 -3.27 3.38
C LEU A 33 -9.00 -1.87 2.77
N ILE A 34 -8.13 -0.97 3.23
CA ILE A 34 -7.94 0.34 2.60
C ILE A 34 -7.47 0.16 1.15
N LYS A 35 -6.49 -0.71 0.91
CA LYS A 35 -5.97 -0.96 -0.44
C LYS A 35 -6.98 -1.67 -1.33
N LEU A 36 -7.75 -2.59 -0.77
CA LEU A 36 -8.81 -3.29 -1.48
C LEU A 36 -9.95 -2.33 -1.87
N SER A 37 -10.35 -1.42 -0.98
CA SER A 37 -11.34 -0.38 -1.28
C SER A 37 -10.87 0.48 -2.44
N SER A 38 -9.64 1.01 -2.37
CA SER A 38 -9.09 1.85 -3.45
C SER A 38 -9.03 1.10 -4.79
N ALA A 39 -8.70 -0.19 -4.78
CA ALA A 39 -8.71 -0.99 -6.00
C ALA A 39 -10.13 -1.17 -6.56
N ILE A 40 -11.11 -1.46 -5.69
CA ILE A 40 -12.51 -1.61 -6.10
C ILE A 40 -13.09 -0.32 -6.64
N ASP A 41 -12.82 0.83 -6.01
CA ASP A 41 -13.28 2.14 -6.49
C ASP A 41 -12.78 2.42 -7.92
N GLU A 42 -11.54 2.00 -8.24
CA GLU A 42 -10.98 2.13 -9.58
C GLU A 42 -11.53 1.12 -10.58
N LEU A 43 -11.82 -0.11 -10.14
CA LEU A 43 -12.52 -1.09 -10.99
C LEU A 43 -13.93 -0.61 -11.32
N GLU A 44 -14.63 0.04 -10.38
CA GLU A 44 -15.93 0.66 -10.63
C GLU A 44 -15.80 1.76 -11.68
N GLU A 45 -14.78 2.61 -11.57
CA GLU A 45 -14.54 3.67 -12.55
C GLU A 45 -14.22 3.11 -13.95
N LEU A 46 -13.41 2.05 -14.02
CA LEU A 46 -13.19 1.31 -15.27
C LEU A 46 -14.50 0.74 -15.82
N SER A 47 -15.37 0.20 -14.98
CA SER A 47 -16.67 -0.34 -15.41
C SER A 47 -17.61 0.75 -15.96
N ARG A 48 -17.55 1.98 -15.43
CA ARG A 48 -18.35 3.11 -15.94
C ARG A 48 -17.90 3.55 -17.33
N SER A 49 -16.58 3.47 -17.59
CA SER A 49 -15.98 3.86 -18.86
C SER A 49 -15.95 2.73 -19.92
N SER A 50 -16.28 1.50 -19.53
CA SER A 50 -16.19 0.30 -20.34
C SER A 50 -17.58 -0.30 -20.64
N LYS A 51 -17.62 -1.25 -21.58
CA LYS A 51 -18.79 -2.08 -21.84
C LYS A 51 -18.88 -3.27 -20.86
N ASP A 52 -17.78 -3.61 -20.19
CA ASP A 52 -17.74 -4.75 -19.27
C ASP A 52 -18.34 -4.41 -17.91
N SER A 53 -19.01 -5.38 -17.29
CA SER A 53 -19.62 -5.19 -15.97
C SER A 53 -18.58 -5.11 -14.85
N MET A 54 -18.88 -4.36 -13.79
CA MET A 54 -18.06 -4.32 -12.57
C MET A 54 -17.78 -5.72 -12.00
N ARG A 55 -18.78 -6.61 -12.01
CA ARG A 55 -18.60 -8.01 -11.58
C ARG A 55 -17.56 -8.77 -12.43
N SER A 56 -17.50 -8.50 -13.74
CA SER A 56 -16.50 -9.10 -14.63
C SER A 56 -15.09 -8.65 -14.25
N TYR A 57 -14.90 -7.35 -13.99
CA TYR A 57 -13.60 -6.82 -13.56
C TYR A 57 -13.22 -7.31 -12.17
N LEU A 58 -14.16 -7.35 -11.23
CA LEU A 58 -13.92 -7.87 -9.89
C LEU A 58 -13.49 -9.35 -9.94
N LYS A 59 -14.15 -10.17 -10.75
CA LYS A 59 -13.79 -11.58 -10.92
C LYS A 59 -12.41 -11.75 -11.55
N ALA A 60 -12.06 -10.92 -12.53
CA ALA A 60 -10.73 -10.93 -13.14
C ALA A 60 -9.65 -10.49 -12.13
N PHE A 61 -9.93 -9.47 -11.31
CA PHE A 61 -9.03 -8.97 -10.27
C PHE A 61 -8.82 -9.99 -9.15
N LEU A 62 -9.88 -10.49 -8.53
CA LEU A 62 -9.80 -11.48 -7.44
C LEU A 62 -9.30 -12.85 -7.93
N GLY A 63 -9.51 -13.15 -9.21
CA GLY A 63 -9.05 -14.37 -9.86
C GLY A 63 -7.55 -14.37 -10.20
N ASP A 64 -6.88 -13.22 -10.19
CA ASP A 64 -5.46 -13.11 -10.53
C ASP A 64 -4.57 -13.78 -9.46
N GLU A 65 -3.61 -14.60 -9.89
CA GLU A 65 -2.74 -15.38 -9.00
C GLU A 65 -1.82 -14.51 -8.12
N ARG A 66 -1.53 -13.26 -8.51
CA ARG A 66 -0.78 -12.31 -7.67
C ARG A 66 -1.68 -11.79 -6.55
N VAL A 67 -2.93 -11.48 -6.86
CA VAL A 67 -3.94 -11.03 -5.89
C VAL A 67 -4.25 -12.15 -4.89
N LYS A 68 -4.49 -13.37 -5.36
CA LYS A 68 -4.72 -14.54 -4.48
C LYS A 68 -3.59 -14.77 -3.47
N ARG A 69 -2.34 -14.59 -3.88
CA ARG A 69 -1.19 -14.67 -2.95
C ARG A 69 -1.24 -13.60 -1.87
N CYS A 70 -1.71 -12.40 -2.19
CA CYS A 70 -1.97 -11.37 -1.18
C CYS A 70 -3.13 -11.79 -0.26
N LEU A 71 -4.24 -12.30 -0.82
CA LEU A 71 -5.40 -12.77 -0.05
C LEU A 71 -5.07 -13.90 0.93
N ALA A 72 -4.15 -14.81 0.56
CA ALA A 72 -3.77 -15.95 1.40
C ALA A 72 -3.20 -15.55 2.78
N ARG A 73 -2.67 -14.32 2.91
CA ARG A 73 -2.21 -13.77 4.18
C ARG A 73 -3.35 -13.37 5.11
N PHE A 74 -4.53 -13.12 4.55
CA PHE A 74 -5.71 -12.64 5.26
C PHE A 74 -6.77 -13.74 5.42
N SER A 75 -6.60 -14.92 4.80
CA SER A 75 -7.55 -16.02 4.95
C SER A 75 -7.60 -16.62 6.35
N CYS A 76 -6.53 -16.44 7.15
CA CYS A 76 -6.53 -16.77 8.58
C CYS A 76 -7.34 -15.76 9.43
N TYR A 77 -7.58 -14.54 8.91
CA TYR A 77 -8.26 -13.44 9.61
C TYR A 77 -9.62 -13.12 8.96
N LEU A 78 -10.27 -14.13 8.38
CA LEU A 78 -11.47 -13.93 7.58
C LEU A 78 -12.62 -13.31 8.39
N GLU A 79 -12.82 -13.75 9.63
CA GLU A 79 -13.85 -13.17 10.52
C GLU A 79 -13.57 -11.69 10.81
N GLU A 80 -12.30 -11.32 11.02
CA GLU A 80 -11.90 -9.93 11.23
C GLU A 80 -12.13 -9.08 9.98
N VAL A 81 -11.83 -9.63 8.79
CA VAL A 81 -12.08 -9.00 7.49
C VAL A 81 -13.59 -8.75 7.29
N GLU A 82 -14.41 -9.77 7.48
CA GLU A 82 -15.87 -9.69 7.35
C GLU A 82 -16.44 -8.65 8.32
N HIS A 83 -16.07 -8.76 9.60
CA HIS A 83 -16.52 -7.84 10.64
C HIS A 83 -16.10 -6.39 10.34
N ALA A 84 -14.86 -6.16 9.90
CA ALA A 84 -14.39 -4.82 9.56
C ALA A 84 -15.18 -4.20 8.40
N ILE A 85 -15.48 -4.96 7.33
CA ILE A 85 -16.24 -4.45 6.18
C ILE A 85 -17.68 -4.07 6.59
N VAL A 86 -18.31 -4.86 7.46
CA VAL A 86 -19.69 -4.63 7.91
C VAL A 86 -19.78 -3.48 8.91
N SER A 87 -18.88 -3.46 9.88
CA SER A 87 -18.96 -2.56 11.04
C SER A 87 -18.31 -1.20 10.79
N ASP A 88 -17.23 -1.13 10.00
CA ASP A 88 -16.52 0.13 9.78
C ASP A 88 -17.15 0.95 8.63
N PRO A 89 -17.48 2.23 8.85
CA PRO A 89 -18.01 3.10 7.80
C PRO A 89 -17.00 3.39 6.67
N ARG A 90 -15.69 3.30 6.92
CA ARG A 90 -14.63 3.54 5.91
C ARG A 90 -14.68 2.52 4.78
N PHE A 91 -15.15 1.31 5.05
CA PHE A 91 -15.20 0.19 4.10
C PHE A 91 -16.59 0.00 3.48
N ARG A 92 -17.44 1.03 3.51
CA ARG A 92 -18.81 0.96 2.98
C ARG A 92 -18.86 0.57 1.50
N SER A 93 -17.89 1.02 0.70
CA SER A 93 -17.74 0.68 -0.73
C SER A 93 -17.51 -0.81 -0.98
N LEU A 94 -16.96 -1.54 0.00
CA LEU A 94 -16.68 -2.98 -0.13
C LEU A 94 -17.92 -3.85 0.11
N ARG A 95 -18.93 -3.35 0.82
CA ARG A 95 -20.11 -4.13 1.25
C ARG A 95 -20.89 -4.78 0.10
N PRO A 96 -21.14 -4.12 -1.05
CA PRO A 96 -21.81 -4.74 -2.19
C PRO A 96 -21.08 -5.97 -2.76
N TYR A 97 -19.77 -6.03 -2.52
CA TYR A 97 -18.85 -7.04 -3.04
C TYR A 97 -18.39 -8.02 -1.95
N LEU A 98 -18.93 -7.92 -0.73
CA LEU A 98 -18.48 -8.69 0.43
C LEU A 98 -18.46 -10.19 0.15
N ASN A 99 -19.54 -10.72 -0.44
CA ASN A 99 -19.64 -12.15 -0.75
C ASN A 99 -18.55 -12.59 -1.74
N ASP A 100 -18.32 -11.82 -2.81
CA ASP A 100 -17.31 -12.11 -3.82
C ASP A 100 -15.88 -12.06 -3.21
N ILE A 101 -15.61 -11.10 -2.32
CA ILE A 101 -14.34 -10.96 -1.59
C ILE A 101 -14.12 -12.13 -0.64
N VAL A 102 -15.13 -12.46 0.18
CA VAL A 102 -15.08 -13.54 1.15
C VAL A 102 -14.89 -14.89 0.47
N GLU A 103 -15.61 -15.14 -0.62
CA GLU A 103 -15.44 -16.36 -1.41
C GLU A 103 -14.02 -16.48 -1.96
N ALA A 104 -13.46 -15.39 -2.50
CA ALA A 104 -12.09 -15.35 -2.98
C ALA A 104 -11.07 -15.64 -1.87
N ILE A 105 -11.25 -15.06 -0.67
CA ILE A 105 -10.36 -15.31 0.48
C ILE A 105 -10.53 -16.74 1.02
N LYS A 106 -11.75 -17.27 1.08
CA LYS A 106 -12.01 -18.68 1.48
C LYS A 106 -11.39 -19.68 0.52
N SER A 107 -11.29 -19.33 -0.77
CA SER A 107 -10.74 -20.21 -1.80
C SER A 107 -9.22 -20.41 -1.71
N VAL A 108 -8.52 -19.57 -0.94
CA VAL A 108 -7.06 -19.66 -0.77
C VAL A 108 -6.70 -20.26 0.58
N PRO A 109 -5.67 -21.14 0.64
CA PRO A 109 -5.27 -21.74 1.90
C PRO A 109 -4.74 -20.68 2.86
N CYS A 110 -5.06 -20.82 4.15
CA CYS A 110 -4.45 -20.02 5.21
C CYS A 110 -2.95 -20.34 5.29
N ILE A 111 -2.14 -19.30 5.12
CA ILE A 111 -0.69 -19.35 5.30
C ILE A 111 -0.37 -18.43 6.46
N ASP A 112 -0.34 -19.01 7.65
CA ASP A 112 0.06 -18.28 8.84
C ASP A 112 1.58 -18.04 8.79
N ARG A 113 2.01 -16.81 9.09
CA ARG A 113 3.44 -16.45 9.06
C ARG A 113 4.23 -17.22 10.13
N GLU A 114 3.55 -17.69 11.16
CA GLU A 114 4.14 -18.49 12.22
C GLU A 114 4.47 -19.93 11.76
N THR A 115 3.72 -20.49 10.80
CA THR A 115 4.03 -21.81 10.22
C THR A 115 5.05 -21.78 9.08
N THR A 116 5.47 -20.60 8.63
CA THR A 116 6.46 -20.50 7.53
C THR A 116 7.89 -20.78 7.98
N TYR A 117 8.18 -20.79 9.28
CA TYR A 117 9.47 -21.25 9.81
C TYR A 117 9.67 -22.77 9.69
N ILE A 118 8.58 -23.56 9.71
CA ILE A 118 8.67 -25.03 9.72
C ILE A 118 8.64 -25.62 8.31
N ARG A 119 8.01 -24.95 7.33
CA ARG A 119 7.88 -25.51 5.97
C ARG A 119 9.08 -25.25 5.05
N ASN A 120 9.92 -24.28 5.38
CA ASN A 120 11.13 -23.96 4.59
C ASN A 120 12.24 -25.02 4.72
N GLU A 121 12.16 -25.94 5.69
CA GLU A 121 13.22 -26.93 5.92
C GLU A 121 13.18 -28.11 4.93
N ARG A 122 12.01 -28.43 4.34
CA ARG A 122 11.87 -29.54 3.37
C ARG A 122 12.15 -29.20 1.91
N LEU A 123 12.41 -27.94 1.57
CA LEU A 123 12.76 -27.51 0.21
C LEU A 123 14.23 -27.06 0.08
N SER A 124 15.09 -27.43 1.05
CA SER A 124 16.54 -27.17 1.09
C SER A 124 17.37 -27.84 -0.02
N HIS A 125 16.75 -28.25 -1.12
CA HIS A 125 17.43 -28.67 -2.33
C HIS A 125 16.77 -28.01 -3.54
N VAL A 126 16.97 -26.70 -3.72
CA VAL A 126 17.27 -26.05 -5.01
C VAL A 126 17.30 -24.52 -4.82
N HIS A 127 18.44 -23.94 -5.20
CA HIS A 127 18.75 -22.52 -5.34
C HIS A 127 18.95 -21.67 -4.07
N LYS A 128 20.23 -21.56 -3.68
CA LYS A 128 20.80 -20.44 -2.91
C LYS A 128 20.41 -19.11 -3.58
N TYR A 129 19.52 -18.36 -2.95
CA TYR A 129 19.51 -16.90 -3.03
C TYR A 129 19.77 -16.36 -1.65
N THR A 130 20.94 -15.76 -1.49
CA THR A 130 21.39 -15.08 -0.28
C THR A 130 20.50 -13.88 -0.03
N VAL A 131 19.76 -13.88 1.09
CA VAL A 131 18.97 -12.72 1.53
C VAL A 131 19.93 -11.59 1.91
N PRO A 132 19.80 -10.36 1.38
CA PRO A 132 20.65 -9.25 1.78
C PRO A 132 20.33 -8.87 3.23
N ARG A 133 21.35 -8.88 4.10
CA ARG A 133 21.24 -8.62 5.54
C ARG A 133 21.20 -7.12 5.90
N SER A 134 21.00 -6.21 4.95
CA SER A 134 20.84 -4.79 5.29
C SER A 134 19.91 -4.02 4.35
N LEU A 135 19.14 -3.13 4.96
CA LEU A 135 18.25 -2.15 4.32
C LEU A 135 18.94 -1.34 3.21
N THR A 136 20.26 -1.18 3.28
CA THR A 136 21.05 -0.41 2.32
C THR A 136 21.12 -1.06 0.93
N ASP A 137 21.05 -2.40 0.85
CA ASP A 137 21.11 -3.10 -0.44
C ASP A 137 19.75 -3.13 -1.16
N VAL A 138 18.64 -3.18 -0.41
CA VAL A 138 17.28 -3.05 -0.95
C VAL A 138 17.01 -1.63 -1.46
N LEU A 139 17.48 -0.61 -0.72
CA LEU A 139 17.44 0.78 -1.18
C LEU A 139 18.24 0.96 -2.47
N ARG A 140 19.43 0.35 -2.58
CA ARG A 140 20.27 0.45 -3.77
C ARG A 140 19.65 -0.23 -5.00
N SER A 141 18.88 -1.31 -4.82
CA SER A 141 18.14 -1.96 -5.92
C SER A 141 16.85 -1.23 -6.32
N PHE A 142 16.18 -0.56 -5.40
CA PHE A 142 14.97 0.24 -5.68
C PHE A 142 15.26 1.59 -6.36
N ILE A 143 16.42 2.19 -6.08
CA ILE A 143 16.73 3.54 -6.59
C ILE A 143 17.29 3.51 -8.02
N ARG A 144 17.95 2.42 -8.45
CA ARG A 144 18.55 2.32 -9.80
C ARG A 144 17.56 2.40 -10.97
N PRO A 145 16.34 1.84 -10.91
CA PRO A 145 15.36 1.98 -11.99
C PRO A 145 14.72 3.37 -12.05
N TRP A 146 14.66 4.10 -10.92
CA TRP A 146 13.94 5.35 -10.81
C TRP A 146 14.65 6.55 -11.46
N PHE A 147 15.98 6.49 -11.59
CA PHE A 147 16.79 7.57 -12.18
C PHE A 147 17.07 7.43 -13.69
N ARG A 148 16.54 6.40 -14.38
CA ARG A 148 16.93 6.10 -15.78
C ARG A 148 15.97 6.60 -16.87
N THR A 149 14.88 7.30 -16.55
CA THR A 149 13.86 7.68 -17.57
C THR A 149 13.29 9.09 -17.47
N ARG A 150 14.01 10.07 -16.91
CA ARG A 150 13.71 11.47 -17.25
C ARG A 150 14.95 12.15 -17.79
N LYS A 151 14.94 12.32 -19.13
CA LYS A 151 15.74 13.33 -19.80
C LYS A 151 15.47 14.66 -19.10
N VAL A 152 16.54 15.16 -18.51
CA VAL A 152 16.70 16.49 -17.96
C VAL A 152 16.53 17.48 -19.11
N THR A 153 15.41 18.19 -19.13
CA THR A 153 15.32 19.59 -19.60
C THR A 153 13.92 20.10 -19.28
N GLU A 154 13.89 21.18 -18.49
CA GLU A 154 12.82 22.19 -18.44
C GLU A 154 11.44 21.72 -18.00
N LEU A 155 11.27 21.61 -16.68
CA LEU A 155 10.14 22.26 -15.99
C LEU A 155 10.63 22.65 -14.60
N VAL A 156 11.29 23.80 -14.67
CA VAL A 156 11.75 24.67 -13.61
C VAL A 156 10.53 25.22 -12.87
N ILE A 157 10.57 25.07 -11.54
CA ILE A 157 9.90 25.89 -10.50
C ILE A 157 8.36 25.83 -10.48
N GLU A 158 7.79 24.91 -9.71
CA GLU A 158 6.68 25.20 -8.78
C GLU A 158 6.36 23.94 -7.98
N GLY A 159 6.66 23.88 -6.68
CA GLY A 159 6.07 22.85 -5.81
C GLY A 159 6.97 22.16 -4.78
N THR A 160 8.29 22.33 -4.82
CA THR A 160 9.20 21.77 -3.78
C THR A 160 9.54 22.74 -2.66
N HIS A 161 8.93 23.93 -2.61
CA HIS A 161 9.29 24.96 -1.63
C HIS A 161 8.46 24.96 -0.34
N ARG A 162 7.41 24.13 -0.24
CA ARG A 162 6.45 24.20 0.88
C ARG A 162 6.72 23.19 2.01
N PHE A 163 7.45 22.10 1.76
CA PHE A 163 7.70 21.07 2.77
C PHE A 163 8.97 21.32 3.62
N GLU A 164 10.04 21.90 3.07
CA GLU A 164 11.23 22.26 3.86
C GLU A 164 11.02 23.51 4.74
N LYS A 165 10.13 24.43 4.33
CA LYS A 165 9.83 25.65 5.11
C LYS A 165 9.10 25.33 6.41
N LEU A 166 8.18 24.35 6.38
CA LEU A 166 7.40 23.94 7.55
C LEU A 166 8.30 23.36 8.66
N THR A 167 9.36 22.64 8.28
CA THR A 167 10.31 22.07 9.25
C THR A 167 11.23 23.12 9.86
N ALA A 168 11.60 24.16 9.10
CA ALA A 168 12.40 25.27 9.61
C ALA A 168 11.60 26.17 10.56
N ASP A 169 10.34 26.46 10.23
CA ASP A 169 9.48 27.32 11.05
C ASP A 169 9.16 26.66 12.41
N ILE A 170 8.90 25.35 12.43
CA ILE A 170 8.68 24.60 13.67
C ILE A 170 9.96 24.60 14.53
N LEU A 171 11.13 24.39 13.93
CA LEU A 171 12.40 24.39 14.65
C LEU A 171 12.68 25.77 15.28
N TYR A 172 12.37 26.85 14.55
CA TYR A 172 12.59 28.22 15.05
C TYR A 172 11.66 28.57 16.21
N ILE A 173 10.39 28.12 16.16
CA ILE A 173 9.43 28.29 17.26
C ILE A 173 9.89 27.54 18.51
N VAL A 174 10.36 26.30 18.36
CA VAL A 174 10.89 25.50 19.49
C VAL A 174 12.13 26.16 20.09
N LEU A 175 13.04 26.65 19.26
CA LEU A 175 14.25 27.34 19.71
C LEU A 175 13.93 28.65 20.44
N ALA A 176 12.98 29.45 19.94
CA ALA A 176 12.56 30.69 20.56
C ALA A 176 11.93 30.47 21.95
N LEU A 177 11.09 29.42 22.08
CA LEU A 177 10.50 29.04 23.37
C LEU A 177 11.57 28.63 24.39
N ALA A 178 12.59 27.86 23.96
CA ALA A 178 13.68 27.46 24.83
C ALA A 178 14.48 28.66 25.36
N VAL A 179 14.78 29.64 24.50
CA VAL A 179 15.48 30.88 24.89
C VAL A 179 14.64 31.71 25.86
N MET A 180 13.33 31.87 25.61
CA MET A 180 12.43 32.61 26.49
C MET A 180 12.36 31.98 27.89
N LEU A 181 12.25 30.65 27.97
CA LEU A 181 12.25 29.92 29.25
C LEU A 181 13.58 30.07 29.98
N PHE A 182 14.69 30.07 29.25
CA PHE A 182 16.02 30.31 29.83
C PHE A 182 16.13 31.71 30.43
N ILE A 183 15.70 32.76 29.70
CA ILE A 183 15.71 34.14 30.20
C ILE A 183 14.83 34.27 31.44
N LEU A 184 13.60 33.75 31.40
CA LEU A 184 12.69 33.75 32.54
C LEU A 184 13.30 33.08 33.78
N ASN A 185 13.98 31.94 33.59
CA ASN A 185 14.66 31.24 34.67
C ASN A 185 15.82 32.07 35.26
N THR A 186 16.61 32.72 34.40
CA THR A 186 17.71 33.61 34.88
C THR A 186 17.20 34.84 35.62
N LEU A 187 16.09 35.43 35.19
CA LEU A 187 15.46 36.57 35.88
C LEU A 187 14.86 36.14 37.23
N SER A 188 14.24 34.95 37.28
CA SER A 188 13.73 34.38 38.52
C SER A 188 14.83 34.11 39.54
N MET A 189 16.03 33.72 39.11
CA MET A 189 17.18 33.56 40.00
C MET A 189 17.83 34.90 40.41
N LEU A 190 17.61 35.98 39.68
CA LEU A 190 18.17 37.29 40.01
C LEU A 190 17.29 38.11 40.96
N MET A 191 15.98 37.80 41.00
CA MET A 191 15.00 38.49 41.84
C MET A 191 14.63 37.75 43.13
N GLY A 192 15.16 36.54 43.35
CA GLY A 192 15.03 35.77 44.60
C GLY A 192 16.33 35.76 45.38
#